data_AF-A0A382N2W3-F1
#
_entry.id   AF-A0A382N2W3-F1
#
_cell.length_a   1.000
_cell.length_b   1.000
_cell.length_c   1.000
_cell.angle_alpha   90.00
_cell.angle_beta   90.00
_cell.angle_gamma   90.00
#
_symmetry.space_group_name_H-M   'P 1'
#
loop_
_entity.id
_entity.type
_entity.pdbx_description
1 polymer ?
#
loop_
_entity_poly.entity_id
_entity_poly.type
_entity_poly.pdbx_seq_one_letter_code
_entity_poly.pdbx_strand_id
1 'polypeptide(L)' 'MNTYRTHYCSDLSIQNLDQEVVLSGWIDTMRDHGNLLFIDLRDNYG' A
#
# COMPACT_ATOMS: atom_id res chain seq x y z
N MET A 1 10.46 -15.66 -1.41
CA MET A 1 9.21 -14.87 -1.44
C MET A 1 9.03 -14.22 -0.08
N ASN A 2 8.74 -12.92 -0.03
CA ASN A 2 8.31 -12.28 1.21
C ASN A 2 6.84 -12.63 1.42
N THR A 3 6.50 -13.33 2.51
CA THR A 3 5.13 -13.80 2.79
C THR A 3 4.13 -12.65 2.86
N TYR A 4 4.58 -11.45 3.21
CA TYR A 4 3.71 -10.29 3.46
C TYR A 4 3.83 -9.20 2.39
N ARG A 5 4.63 -9.38 1.34
CA ARG A 5 4.85 -8.32 0.34
C ARG A 5 5.14 -8.90 -1.04
N THR A 6 4.40 -8.43 -2.04
CA THR A 6 4.69 -8.71 -3.47
C THR A 6 5.35 -7.53 -4.17
N HIS A 7 5.08 -6.29 -3.74
CA HIS A 7 5.61 -5.05 -4.35
C HIS A 7 6.03 -4.05 -3.27
N TYR A 8 6.97 -3.15 -3.57
CA TYR A 8 7.18 -1.94 -2.75
C TYR A 8 6.14 -0.88 -3.09
N CYS A 9 5.90 0.05 -2.16
CA CYS A 9 4.92 1.12 -2.38
C CYS A 9 5.25 1.97 -3.63
N SER A 10 6.54 2.13 -3.93
CA SER A 10 7.03 2.83 -5.12
C SER A 10 6.83 2.09 -6.45
N ASP A 11 6.56 0.78 -6.42
CA ASP A 11 6.51 -0.04 -7.63
C ASP A 11 5.14 0.02 -8.33
N LEU A 12 4.10 0.45 -7.60
CA LEU A 12 2.74 0.47 -8.13
C LEU A 12 2.57 1.55 -9.20
N SER A 13 2.04 1.13 -10.33
CA SER A 13 1.74 1.99 -11.47
C SER A 13 0.44 1.56 -12.16
N ILE A 14 0.06 2.29 -13.21
CA ILE A 14 -1.10 1.94 -14.04
C ILE A 14 -0.99 0.54 -14.68
N GLN A 15 0.22 0.00 -14.80
CA GLN A 15 0.44 -1.33 -15.36
C GLN A 15 -0.06 -2.46 -14.43
N ASN A 16 -0.29 -2.16 -13.16
CA ASN A 16 -0.78 -3.10 -12.17
C ASN A 16 -2.32 -3.13 -12.08
N LEU A 17 -3.02 -2.47 -13.01
CA LEU A 17 -4.48 -2.54 -13.08
C LEU A 17 -4.94 -4.01 -13.14
N ASP A 18 -5.97 -4.33 -12.36
CA ASP A 18 -6.56 -5.68 -12.24
C ASP A 18 -5.62 -6.77 -11.70
N GLN A 19 -4.43 -6.41 -11.18
CA GLN A 19 -3.53 -7.35 -10.53
C GLN A 19 -3.76 -7.41 -9.02
N GLU A 20 -3.70 -8.62 -8.46
CA GLU A 20 -3.68 -8.79 -7.01
C GLU A 20 -2.28 -8.50 -6.47
N VAL A 21 -2.18 -7.52 -5.56
CA VAL A 21 -0.93 -7.10 -4.95
C VAL A 21 -1.04 -7.10 -3.42
N VAL A 22 0.09 -7.33 -2.75
CA VAL A 22 0.20 -7.30 -1.30
C VAL A 22 1.30 -6.30 -0.93
N LEU A 23 0.92 -5.27 -0.18
CA LEU A 23 1.85 -4.28 0.38
C LEU A 23 2.01 -4.51 1.88
N SER A 24 3.17 -4.13 2.39
CA SER A 24 3.48 -4.13 3.83
C SER A 24 4.36 -2.95 4.15
N GLY A 25 4.11 -2.29 5.28
CA GLY A 25 4.83 -1.09 5.71
C GLY A 25 4.31 -0.59 7.06
N TRP A 26 4.58 0.67 7.35
CA TRP A 26 4.06 1.37 8.53
C TRP A 26 2.97 2.35 8.11
N ILE A 27 1.99 2.56 8.99
CA ILE A 27 0.97 3.59 8.79
C ILE A 27 1.65 4.95 8.99
N ASP A 28 1.73 5.75 7.92
CA ASP A 28 2.24 7.12 7.97
C ASP A 28 1.14 8.07 8.44
N THR A 29 -0.05 7.95 7.86
CA THR A 29 -1.21 8.77 8.24
C THR A 29 -2.50 7.98 8.12
N MET A 30 -3.44 8.26 9.03
CA MET A 30 -4.79 7.72 9.02
C MET A 30 -5.78 8.88 8.98
N ARG A 31 -6.68 8.88 8.00
CA ARG A 31 -7.74 9.89 7.85
C ARG A 31 -9.09 9.20 7.88
N ASP A 32 -9.83 9.44 8.95
CA ASP A 32 -11.17 8.88 9.18
C ASP A 32 -12.25 9.92 8.82
N HIS A 33 -13.11 9.55 7.89
CA HIS A 33 -14.27 10.33 7.44
C HIS A 33 -15.60 9.65 7.82
N GLY A 34 -15.58 8.80 8.87
CA GLY A 34 -16.71 8.03 9.38
C GLY A 34 -16.97 6.79 8.54
N ASN A 35 -17.53 6.98 7.35
CA ASN A 35 -17.88 5.86 6.45
C ASN A 35 -16.71 5.40 5.57
N LEU A 36 -15.59 6.12 5.61
CA LEU A 36 -14.43 5.87 4.77
C LEU A 36 -13.16 6.16 5.57
N LEU A 37 -12.24 5.20 5.52
CA LEU A 37 -10.94 5.29 6.15
C LEU A 37 -9.88 5.31 5.05
N PHE A 38 -9.05 6.34 5.04
CA PHE A 38 -7.85 6.38 4.22
C PHE A 38 -6.64 6.09 5.10
N ILE A 39 -5.75 5.24 4.60
CA ILE A 39 -4.48 4.92 5.22
C ILE A 39 -3.39 5.21 4.19
N ASP A 40 -2.49 6.10 4.54
CA ASP A 40 -1.24 6.29 3.80
C ASP A 40 -0.23 5.29 4.38
N LEU A 41 0.12 4.26 3.59
CA LEU A 41 1.08 3.23 3.96
C LEU A 41 2.46 3.63 3.43
N ARG A 42 3.48 3.58 4.29
CA ARG A 42 4.87 3.91 3.94
C ARG A 42 5.78 2.70 4.15
N ASP A 43 6.67 2.44 3.20
CA ASP A 43 7.83 1.58 3.38
C ASP A 43 9.13 2.36 3.14
N ASN A 44 10.28 1.66 3.08
CA ASN A 44 11.58 2.32 2.89
C ASN A 44 11.74 3.01 1.51
N TYR A 45 10.87 2.70 0.56
CA TYR A 45 10.98 3.12 -0.85
C TYR A 45 9.85 4.07 -1.25
N GLY A 46 8.84 4.26 -0.42
CA GLY A 46 7.72 5.19 -0.65
C GLY A 46 6.76 5.16 0.52
#